data_AF-S2JT05-F1
#
_entry.id   AF-S2JT05-F1
#
_cell.length_a   1.000
_cell.length_b   1.000
_cell.length_c   1.000
_cell.angle_alpha   90.00
_cell.angle_beta   90.00
_cell.angle_gamma   90.00
#
_symmetry.space_group_name_H-M   'P 1'
#
loop_
_entity.id
_entity.type
_entity.pdbx_description
1 polymer ?
#
loop_
_entity_poly.entity_id
_entity_poly.type
_entity_poly.pdbx_seq_one_letter_code
_entity_poly.pdbx_strand_id
1 'polypeptide(L)'
;MAHDTYELPSIYTRQPPEQNFADSEDEEEEIINNDGRGGIMVTSSNSALPSRHASYKDLHAEDNRLAWLLLGTAFFTLIMTVIPVVADLPNISPWFTGDALWRFFDPLITLPLNLFIITRADIMVSGRSSYWGALSEASVTWLLWTVGAGMYCQFHGVHTAAALFKHPIQDFNEAHPELVAQYPVLQEMYLNMQTTWEHYIAHYLYAGGAMIMSWVQLFAFRNQVHGPLPIVTKVVWCIGSIIYGLLLAGVAIEFPQGLIVGLVYTIVIGFICIAMVIFNRKNLPRGGLFTMGRRMVIQFYLGACVLGLIIIIIWIGKYGLLNRKAAGIAV
;
A
#
# COMPACT_ATOMS: atom_id res chain seq x y z
N MET A 1 0.50 -58.68 25.27
CA MET A 1 -0.27 -58.90 24.03
C MET A 1 -1.70 -58.49 24.33
N ALA A 2 -2.07 -57.29 23.91
CA ALA A 2 -3.45 -56.80 23.93
C ALA A 2 -3.65 -56.14 22.56
N HIS A 3 -4.47 -56.79 21.73
CA HIS A 3 -4.98 -56.24 20.49
C HIS A 3 -6.21 -55.43 20.86
N ASP A 4 -6.14 -54.10 20.74
CA ASP A 4 -7.33 -53.27 20.67
C ASP A 4 -7.35 -52.54 19.33
N THR A 5 -8.43 -52.82 18.62
CA THR A 5 -8.81 -52.39 17.29
C THR A 5 -9.02 -50.88 17.23
N TYR A 6 -8.38 -50.26 16.24
CA TYR A 6 -8.54 -48.87 15.85
C TYR A 6 -9.85 -48.71 15.06
N GLU A 7 -10.89 -48.11 15.64
CA GLU A 7 -12.12 -47.73 14.94
C GLU A 7 -12.01 -46.32 14.35
N LEU A 8 -12.29 -46.19 13.05
CA LEU A 8 -12.33 -44.93 12.31
C LEU A 8 -13.65 -44.18 12.60
N PRO A 9 -13.65 -42.84 12.77
CA PRO A 9 -14.90 -42.10 13.00
C PRO A 9 -15.78 -42.08 11.75
N SER A 10 -16.97 -42.66 11.83
CA SER A 10 -17.98 -42.61 10.77
C SER A 10 -18.67 -41.24 10.71
N ILE A 11 -18.90 -40.74 9.49
CA ILE A 11 -19.32 -39.36 9.18
C ILE A 11 -20.87 -39.21 9.20
N TYR A 12 -21.60 -40.15 9.82
CA TYR A 12 -23.07 -40.23 9.71
C TYR A 12 -23.84 -40.18 11.03
N THR A 13 -23.26 -39.65 12.10
CA THR A 13 -24.01 -39.41 13.35
C THR A 13 -23.56 -38.12 14.03
N ARG A 14 -24.17 -37.01 13.65
CA ARG A 14 -24.26 -35.81 14.48
C ARG A 14 -25.70 -35.29 14.47
N GLN A 15 -26.42 -35.59 15.54
CA GLN A 15 -27.63 -34.86 15.91
C GLN A 15 -27.26 -33.40 16.23
N PRO A 16 -28.13 -32.43 15.90
CA PRO A 16 -27.93 -31.03 16.27
C PRO A 16 -28.07 -30.84 17.78
N PRO A 17 -27.32 -29.89 18.39
CA PRO A 17 -27.42 -29.64 19.82
C PRO A 17 -28.76 -28.99 20.18
N GLU A 18 -29.42 -29.57 21.18
CA GLU A 18 -30.67 -29.11 21.79
C GLU A 18 -30.53 -27.69 22.34
N GLN A 19 -31.55 -26.88 22.06
CA GLN A 19 -31.77 -25.56 22.66
C GLN A 19 -32.30 -25.73 24.08
N ASN A 20 -31.50 -25.42 25.09
CA ASN A 20 -32.00 -25.25 26.45
C ASN A 20 -32.66 -23.88 26.58
N PHE A 21 -33.98 -23.82 26.40
CA PHE A 21 -34.83 -22.82 27.01
C PHE A 21 -35.03 -23.20 28.48
N ALA A 22 -34.76 -22.26 29.39
CA ALA A 22 -35.18 -22.38 30.78
C ALA A 22 -36.49 -21.60 30.92
N ASP A 23 -37.59 -22.33 31.07
CA ASP A 23 -38.89 -21.78 31.46
C ASP A 23 -39.02 -21.81 32.99
N SER A 24 -39.47 -20.65 33.50
CA SER A 24 -40.33 -20.39 34.68
C SER A 24 -40.12 -21.15 36.00
N GLU A 25 -39.98 -20.39 37.09
CA GLU A 25 -40.88 -20.48 38.25
C GLU A 25 -40.84 -19.16 39.06
N ASP A 26 -42.04 -18.74 39.48
CA ASP A 26 -42.45 -17.44 40.03
C ASP A 26 -42.04 -17.23 41.52
N GLU A 27 -41.97 -15.97 41.97
CA GLU A 27 -42.67 -15.48 43.19
C GLU A 27 -42.49 -13.95 43.45
N GLU A 28 -43.66 -13.26 43.43
CA GLU A 28 -44.16 -12.15 44.28
C GLU A 28 -43.39 -10.80 44.38
N GLU A 29 -43.91 -9.72 43.79
CA GLU A 29 -44.92 -8.73 44.26
C GLU A 29 -44.32 -7.51 45.00
N GLU A 30 -44.39 -6.32 44.38
CA GLU A 30 -45.01 -5.16 45.03
C GLU A 30 -45.43 -4.09 43.99
N ILE A 31 -46.72 -3.75 44.05
CA ILE A 31 -47.45 -2.81 43.20
C ILE A 31 -47.50 -1.45 43.89
N ILE A 32 -47.09 -0.37 43.19
CA ILE A 32 -47.63 0.98 43.45
C ILE A 32 -48.02 1.65 42.12
N ASN A 33 -49.31 1.98 42.03
CA ASN A 33 -50.03 2.64 40.95
C ASN A 33 -49.53 4.06 40.61
N ASN A 34 -49.61 4.45 39.33
CA ASN A 34 -50.40 5.63 38.92
C ASN A 34 -50.57 5.76 37.38
N ASP A 35 -51.82 5.59 36.97
CA ASP A 35 -52.59 6.28 35.92
C ASP A 35 -51.95 6.79 34.62
N GLY A 36 -52.55 6.36 33.49
CA GLY A 36 -52.67 7.22 32.31
C GLY A 36 -52.70 6.54 30.93
N ARG A 37 -53.85 5.92 30.59
CA ARG A 37 -54.41 5.72 29.21
C ARG A 37 -53.46 5.83 28.00
N GLY A 38 -53.29 4.71 27.29
CA GLY A 38 -52.85 4.71 25.89
C GLY A 38 -52.57 3.32 25.35
N GLY A 39 -53.61 2.58 24.92
CA GLY A 39 -53.42 1.30 24.23
C GLY A 39 -52.87 1.51 22.82
N ILE A 40 -51.73 0.88 22.51
CA ILE A 40 -51.31 0.58 21.14
C ILE A 40 -50.74 -0.84 21.12
N MET A 41 -51.29 -1.63 20.20
CA MET A 41 -50.94 -3.02 19.91
C MET A 41 -49.44 -3.20 19.66
N VAL A 42 -48.92 -4.28 20.23
CA VAL A 42 -47.65 -4.89 19.86
C VAL A 42 -47.77 -5.45 18.44
N THR A 43 -47.30 -4.70 17.45
CA THR A 43 -46.92 -5.29 16.16
C THR A 43 -45.49 -5.76 16.24
N SER A 44 -45.35 -7.07 16.40
CA SER A 44 -44.16 -7.87 16.06
C SER A 44 -43.61 -7.43 14.69
N SER A 45 -42.57 -6.62 14.70
CA SER A 45 -41.74 -6.36 13.52
C SER A 45 -40.66 -7.43 13.47
N ASN A 46 -40.88 -8.40 12.57
CA ASN A 46 -39.93 -9.42 12.13
C ASN A 46 -38.47 -8.94 12.19
N SER A 47 -37.70 -9.52 13.10
CA SER A 47 -36.24 -9.50 13.08
C SER A 47 -35.76 -10.31 11.88
N ALA A 48 -35.66 -9.65 10.73
CA ALA A 48 -34.96 -10.21 9.58
C ALA A 48 -33.47 -10.34 9.93
N LEU A 49 -33.06 -11.53 10.37
CA LEU A 49 -31.66 -11.94 10.35
C LEU A 49 -31.09 -11.61 8.96
N PRO A 50 -30.01 -10.81 8.85
CA PRO A 50 -29.39 -10.57 7.56
C PRO A 50 -28.96 -11.91 6.99
N SER A 51 -29.53 -12.28 5.84
CA SER A 51 -29.19 -13.54 5.18
C SER A 51 -27.68 -13.62 5.00
N ARG A 52 -27.07 -14.77 5.35
CA ARG A 52 -25.62 -15.00 5.16
C ARG A 52 -25.16 -14.61 3.74
N HIS A 53 -26.03 -14.74 2.75
CA HIS A 53 -25.78 -14.31 1.37
C HIS A 53 -25.53 -12.81 1.20
N ALA A 54 -26.23 -11.93 1.93
CA ALA A 54 -26.00 -10.49 1.89
C ALA A 54 -24.60 -10.16 2.45
N SER A 55 -24.25 -10.75 3.60
CA SER A 55 -22.93 -10.56 4.23
C SER A 55 -21.76 -11.03 3.35
N TYR A 56 -21.91 -12.16 2.63
CA TYR A 56 -20.88 -12.61 1.67
C TYR A 56 -20.74 -11.70 0.44
N LYS A 57 -21.86 -11.19 -0.08
CA LYS A 57 -21.86 -10.28 -1.23
C LYS A 57 -21.18 -8.95 -0.89
N ASP A 58 -21.41 -8.44 0.32
CA ASP A 58 -20.80 -7.21 0.81
C ASP A 58 -19.29 -7.37 1.02
N LEU A 59 -18.84 -8.52 1.55
CA LEU A 59 -17.42 -8.82 1.71
C LEU A 59 -16.68 -8.86 0.36
N HIS A 60 -17.27 -9.49 -0.65
CA HIS A 60 -16.70 -9.51 -2.00
C HIS A 60 -16.68 -8.13 -2.67
N ALA A 61 -17.68 -7.28 -2.39
CA ALA A 61 -17.68 -5.92 -2.90
C ALA A 61 -16.53 -5.09 -2.31
N GLU A 62 -16.25 -5.24 -1.01
CA GLU A 62 -15.13 -4.57 -0.34
C GLU A 62 -13.77 -5.10 -0.81
N ASP A 63 -13.60 -6.42 -0.94
CA ASP A 63 -12.40 -7.03 -1.50
C ASP A 63 -12.14 -6.55 -2.94
N ASN A 64 -13.20 -6.46 -3.75
CA ASN A 64 -13.11 -5.97 -5.12
C ASN A 64 -12.68 -4.49 -5.17
N ARG A 65 -13.27 -3.64 -4.32
CA ARG A 65 -12.87 -2.23 -4.20
C ARG A 65 -11.40 -2.10 -3.81
N LEU A 66 -10.95 -2.88 -2.83
CA LEU A 66 -9.54 -2.89 -2.42
C LEU A 66 -8.60 -3.31 -3.56
N ALA A 67 -8.94 -4.36 -4.32
CA ALA A 67 -8.13 -4.77 -5.47
C ALA A 67 -8.01 -3.66 -6.53
N TRP A 68 -9.12 -2.99 -6.85
CA TRP A 68 -9.12 -1.87 -7.79
C TRP A 68 -8.35 -0.66 -7.27
N LEU A 69 -8.40 -0.38 -5.96
CA LEU A 69 -7.60 0.69 -5.36
C LEU A 69 -6.10 0.39 -5.41
N LEU A 70 -5.70 -0.86 -5.13
CA LEU A 70 -4.31 -1.31 -5.23
C LEU A 70 -3.80 -1.21 -6.67
N LEU A 71 -4.58 -1.70 -7.65
CA LEU A 71 -4.28 -1.54 -9.07
C LEU A 71 -4.22 -0.08 -9.47
N GLY A 72 -5.25 0.71 -9.14
CA GLY A 72 -5.36 2.12 -9.50
C GLY A 72 -4.18 2.92 -8.97
N THR A 73 -3.84 2.74 -7.70
CA THR A 73 -2.67 3.39 -7.09
C THR A 73 -1.39 3.03 -7.85
N ALA A 74 -1.10 1.74 -8.02
CA ALA A 74 0.12 1.30 -8.72
C ALA A 74 0.17 1.79 -10.18
N PHE A 75 -0.96 1.78 -10.87
CA PHE A 75 -1.09 2.23 -12.25
C PHE A 75 -0.86 3.73 -12.39
N PHE A 76 -1.49 4.55 -11.54
CA PHE A 76 -1.30 6.00 -11.58
C PHE A 76 0.12 6.39 -11.15
N THR A 77 0.71 5.73 -10.15
CA THR A 77 2.13 5.96 -9.82
C THR A 77 3.03 5.57 -10.99
N LEU A 78 2.75 4.47 -11.71
CA LEU A 78 3.51 4.09 -12.90
C LEU A 78 3.39 5.14 -14.00
N ILE A 79 2.18 5.60 -14.31
CA ILE A 79 1.94 6.67 -15.29
C ILE A 79 2.73 7.92 -14.93
N MET A 80 2.65 8.35 -13.66
CA MET A 80 3.34 9.54 -13.18
C MET A 80 4.86 9.42 -13.25
N THR A 81 5.38 8.21 -13.10
CA THR A 81 6.83 7.91 -13.18
C THR A 81 7.31 7.76 -14.62
N VAL A 82 6.55 7.08 -15.47
CA VAL A 82 6.98 6.68 -16.82
C VAL A 82 6.85 7.82 -17.83
N ILE A 83 5.79 8.63 -17.77
CA ILE A 83 5.57 9.69 -18.76
C ILE A 83 6.76 10.64 -18.88
N PRO A 84 7.33 11.19 -17.79
CA PRO A 84 8.52 12.05 -17.86
C PRO A 84 9.80 11.37 -18.35
N VAL A 85 9.76 10.06 -18.61
CA VAL A 85 10.91 9.25 -19.04
C VAL A 85 10.78 8.84 -20.50
N VAL A 86 9.55 8.69 -21.00
CA VAL A 86 9.27 8.19 -22.36
C VAL A 86 8.66 9.23 -23.30
N ALA A 87 8.14 10.33 -22.75
CA ALA A 87 7.55 11.41 -23.52
C ALA A 87 8.34 12.69 -23.30
N ASP A 88 8.71 13.35 -24.39
CA ASP A 88 9.32 14.68 -24.35
C ASP A 88 8.21 15.71 -24.11
N LEU A 89 7.97 16.06 -22.85
CA LEU A 89 6.98 17.06 -22.51
C LEU A 89 7.49 18.46 -22.86
N PRO A 90 6.70 19.30 -23.55
CA PRO A 90 7.14 20.62 -23.95
C PRO A 90 7.43 21.48 -22.73
N ASN A 91 8.47 22.31 -22.84
CA ASN A 91 8.80 23.30 -21.82
C ASN A 91 7.67 24.34 -21.70
N ILE A 92 7.32 24.67 -20.47
CA ILE A 92 6.30 25.68 -20.14
C ILE A 92 6.91 27.07 -20.19
N SER A 93 8.16 27.17 -19.75
CA SER A 93 9.01 28.35 -19.91
C SER A 93 10.45 27.89 -20.13
N PRO A 94 11.39 28.77 -20.52
CA PRO A 94 12.80 28.39 -20.67
C PRO A 94 13.38 27.69 -19.44
N TRP A 95 12.86 28.01 -18.26
CA TRP A 95 13.36 27.57 -16.96
C TRP A 95 12.49 26.47 -16.32
N PHE A 96 11.38 26.09 -16.95
CA PHE A 96 10.41 25.13 -16.39
C PHE A 96 9.99 24.09 -17.42
N THR A 97 10.50 22.88 -17.23
CA THR A 97 10.22 21.72 -18.09
C THR A 97 8.84 21.15 -17.80
N GLY A 98 8.21 20.60 -18.84
CA GLY A 98 6.94 19.88 -18.68
C GLY A 98 7.07 18.68 -17.74
N ASP A 99 8.23 18.03 -17.72
CA ASP A 99 8.55 16.91 -16.82
C ASP A 99 8.52 17.30 -15.35
N ALA A 100 9.06 18.47 -15.01
CA ALA A 100 9.04 18.98 -13.65
C ALA A 100 7.60 19.29 -13.20
N LEU A 101 6.77 19.88 -14.07
CA LEU A 101 5.35 20.09 -13.76
C LEU A 101 4.59 18.76 -13.60
N TRP A 102 4.84 17.79 -14.47
CA TRP A 102 4.18 16.50 -14.41
C TRP A 102 4.46 15.77 -13.09
N ARG A 103 5.73 15.73 -12.68
CA ARG A 103 6.15 15.17 -11.39
C ARG A 103 5.61 15.95 -10.20
N PHE A 104 5.40 17.26 -10.33
CA PHE A 104 4.79 18.08 -9.28
C PHE A 104 3.33 17.69 -9.02
N PHE A 105 2.59 17.27 -10.04
CA PHE A 105 1.18 16.88 -9.90
C PHE A 105 0.97 15.44 -9.43
N ASP A 106 2.01 14.60 -9.40
CA ASP A 106 1.91 13.21 -8.98
C ASP A 106 1.17 13.04 -7.61
N PRO A 107 1.54 13.77 -6.54
CA PRO A 107 0.86 13.63 -5.24
C PRO A 107 -0.63 14.00 -5.26
N LEU A 108 -1.10 14.81 -6.22
CA LEU A 108 -2.54 15.14 -6.31
C LEU A 108 -3.39 13.91 -6.65
N ILE A 109 -2.82 12.90 -7.31
CA ILE A 109 -3.54 11.69 -7.70
C ILE A 109 -3.12 10.51 -6.81
N THR A 110 -1.82 10.30 -6.62
CA THR A 110 -1.33 9.09 -5.93
C THR A 110 -1.58 9.14 -4.43
N LEU A 111 -1.53 10.32 -3.80
CA LEU A 111 -1.79 10.43 -2.36
C LEU A 111 -3.26 10.13 -1.99
N PRO A 112 -4.29 10.71 -2.66
CA PRO A 112 -5.67 10.32 -2.37
C PRO A 112 -5.96 8.84 -2.59
N LEU A 113 -5.38 8.23 -3.63
CA LEU A 113 -5.54 6.79 -3.87
C LEU A 113 -4.89 5.96 -2.75
N ASN A 114 -3.70 6.35 -2.29
CA ASN A 114 -3.03 5.73 -1.15
C ASN A 114 -3.87 5.87 0.15
N LEU A 115 -4.46 7.04 0.36
CA LEU A 115 -5.37 7.32 1.47
C LEU A 115 -6.60 6.41 1.41
N PHE A 116 -7.21 6.25 0.23
CA PHE A 116 -8.36 5.38 0.08
C PHE A 116 -8.04 3.92 0.37
N ILE A 117 -6.84 3.43 0.06
CA ILE A 117 -6.41 2.10 0.49
C ILE A 117 -6.42 2.03 2.02
N ILE A 118 -5.76 2.96 2.72
CA ILE A 118 -5.60 2.83 4.18
C ILE A 118 -6.92 2.95 4.94
N THR A 119 -7.85 3.76 4.46
CA THR A 119 -9.21 3.88 5.05
C THR A 119 -10.03 2.58 4.98
N ARG A 120 -9.62 1.60 4.17
CA ARG A 120 -10.27 0.27 4.08
C ARG A 120 -9.71 -0.76 5.05
N ALA A 121 -8.70 -0.40 5.84
CA ALA A 121 -8.16 -1.30 6.85
C ALA A 121 -9.18 -1.52 7.98
N ASP A 122 -9.28 -2.76 8.48
CA ASP A 122 -10.22 -3.12 9.56
C ASP A 122 -9.98 -2.28 10.81
N ILE A 123 -8.72 -1.95 11.11
CA ILE A 123 -8.37 -1.10 12.24
C ILE A 123 -8.94 0.32 12.12
N MET A 124 -9.27 0.77 10.91
CA MET A 124 -9.89 2.07 10.64
C MET A 124 -11.41 2.01 10.64
N VAL A 125 -11.99 0.90 10.15
CA VAL A 125 -13.45 0.78 9.93
C VAL A 125 -14.16 0.15 11.12
N SER A 126 -13.58 -0.89 11.72
CA SER A 126 -14.29 -1.74 12.68
C SER A 126 -14.33 -1.19 14.11
N GLY A 127 -13.57 -0.14 14.42
CA GLY A 127 -13.37 0.37 15.77
C GLY A 127 -12.64 -0.60 16.71
N ARG A 128 -12.29 -1.81 16.26
CA ARG A 128 -11.58 -2.84 17.03
C ARG A 128 -10.07 -2.69 16.84
N SER A 129 -9.54 -1.59 17.37
CA SER A 129 -8.11 -1.36 17.43
C SER A 129 -7.56 -1.89 18.75
N SER A 130 -6.45 -2.63 18.72
CA SER A 130 -5.70 -2.85 19.96
C SER A 130 -5.11 -1.51 20.43
N TYR A 131 -4.80 -1.42 21.72
CA TYR A 131 -4.13 -0.27 22.30
C TYR A 131 -2.67 -0.61 22.59
N TRP A 132 -1.79 0.30 22.22
CA TRP A 132 -0.35 0.26 22.48
C TRP A 132 -0.03 1.37 23.48
N GLY A 133 -0.20 1.06 24.77
CA GLY A 133 -0.21 2.08 25.82
C GLY A 133 -1.40 3.01 25.67
N ALA A 134 -1.16 4.32 25.56
CA ALA A 134 -2.20 5.34 25.45
C ALA A 134 -2.76 5.51 24.02
N LEU A 135 -2.11 4.95 23.00
CA LEU A 135 -2.49 5.13 21.60
C LEU A 135 -3.16 3.88 21.04
N SER A 136 -4.23 4.08 20.27
CA SER A 136 -4.81 3.00 19.46
C SER A 136 -3.92 2.71 18.25
N GLU A 137 -3.89 1.46 17.77
CA GLU A 137 -3.27 1.12 16.48
C GLU A 137 -3.77 1.99 15.33
N ALA A 138 -5.05 2.38 15.31
CA ALA A 138 -5.60 3.31 14.33
C ALA A 138 -4.91 4.69 14.41
N SER A 139 -4.73 5.23 15.63
CA SER A 139 -4.02 6.49 15.87
C SER A 139 -2.56 6.42 15.44
N VAL A 140 -1.85 5.34 15.79
CA VAL A 140 -0.45 5.12 15.37
C VAL A 140 -0.36 5.03 13.85
N THR A 141 -1.30 4.32 13.23
CA THR A 141 -1.36 4.16 11.77
C THR A 141 -1.58 5.51 11.08
N TRP A 142 -2.53 6.33 11.56
CA TRP A 142 -2.74 7.68 11.02
C TRP A 142 -1.53 8.58 11.18
N LEU A 143 -0.88 8.55 12.35
CA LEU A 143 0.30 9.36 12.62
C LEU A 143 1.43 9.02 11.65
N LEU A 144 1.78 7.73 11.54
CA LEU A 144 2.85 7.27 10.66
C LEU A 144 2.51 7.50 9.19
N TRP A 145 1.26 7.26 8.78
CA TRP A 145 0.82 7.56 7.42
C TRP A 145 0.95 9.04 7.10
N THR A 146 0.52 9.93 8.02
CA THR A 146 0.58 11.39 7.83
C THR A 146 2.02 11.89 7.74
N VAL A 147 2.94 11.33 8.53
CA VAL A 147 4.37 11.63 8.41
C VAL A 147 4.90 11.22 7.04
N GLY A 148 4.60 9.99 6.60
CA GLY A 148 4.99 9.52 5.26
C GLY A 148 4.40 10.36 4.13
N ALA A 149 3.11 10.70 4.22
CA ALA A 149 2.40 11.56 3.27
C ALA A 149 2.99 12.98 3.23
N GLY A 150 3.30 13.55 4.39
CA GLY A 150 3.93 14.86 4.52
C GLY A 150 5.32 14.87 3.88
N MET A 151 6.15 13.87 4.19
CA MET A 151 7.46 13.72 3.52
C MET A 151 7.30 13.58 2.01
N TYR A 152 6.39 12.71 1.55
CA TYR A 152 6.13 12.51 0.12
C TYR A 152 5.79 13.83 -0.60
N CYS A 153 4.79 14.57 -0.11
CA CYS A 153 4.35 15.80 -0.77
C CYS A 153 5.37 16.93 -0.69
N GLN A 154 5.96 17.16 0.49
CA GLN A 154 6.88 18.27 0.69
C GLN A 154 8.13 18.10 -0.17
N PHE A 155 8.67 16.88 -0.23
CA PHE A 155 9.89 16.64 -1.00
C PHE A 155 9.65 16.49 -2.51
N HIS A 156 8.42 16.20 -2.98
CA HIS A 156 8.04 16.47 -4.38
C HIS A 156 8.13 17.98 -4.70
N GLY A 157 7.66 18.84 -3.78
CA GLY A 157 7.79 20.29 -3.90
C GLY A 157 9.24 20.76 -3.94
N VAL A 158 10.08 20.28 -3.01
CA VAL A 158 11.52 20.59 -2.98
C VAL A 158 12.23 20.10 -4.25
N HIS A 159 11.91 18.90 -4.73
CA HIS A 159 12.47 18.36 -5.98
C HIS A 159 12.16 19.31 -7.15
N THR A 160 10.91 19.75 -7.26
CA THR A 160 10.47 20.67 -8.31
C THR A 160 11.15 22.03 -8.20
N ALA A 161 11.27 22.57 -6.97
CA ALA A 161 11.96 23.83 -6.73
C ALA A 161 13.46 23.76 -7.08
N ALA A 162 14.12 22.66 -6.75
CA ALA A 162 15.52 22.43 -7.11
C ALA A 162 15.71 22.35 -8.63
N ALA A 163 14.81 21.66 -9.33
CA ALA A 163 14.83 21.60 -10.80
C ALA A 163 14.64 22.99 -11.42
N LEU A 164 13.65 23.76 -10.95
CA LEU A 164 13.38 25.13 -11.40
C LEU A 164 14.56 26.08 -11.19
N PHE A 165 15.35 25.89 -10.13
CA PHE A 165 16.55 26.69 -9.89
C PHE A 165 17.72 26.23 -10.77
N LYS A 166 17.88 24.92 -10.97
CA LYS A 166 19.00 24.30 -11.70
C LYS A 166 18.98 24.67 -13.18
N HIS A 167 17.82 24.57 -13.85
CA HIS A 167 17.72 24.80 -15.30
C HIS A 167 18.27 26.16 -15.76
N PRO A 168 17.97 27.29 -15.10
CA PRO A 168 18.63 28.56 -15.36
C PRO A 168 20.15 28.55 -15.38
N ILE A 169 20.74 27.88 -14.40
CA ILE A 169 22.18 27.84 -14.25
C ILE A 169 22.77 26.91 -15.29
N GLN A 170 22.08 25.81 -15.61
CA GLN A 170 22.45 24.91 -16.69
C GLN A 170 22.52 25.66 -18.03
N ASP A 171 21.45 26.37 -18.40
CA ASP A 171 21.38 27.12 -19.66
C ASP A 171 22.47 28.19 -19.73
N PHE A 172 22.73 28.89 -18.62
CA PHE A 172 23.82 29.86 -18.55
C PHE A 172 25.20 29.20 -18.72
N ASN A 173 25.44 28.07 -18.05
CA ASN A 173 26.72 27.38 -18.10
C ASN A 173 27.01 26.81 -19.49
N GLU A 174 25.98 26.33 -20.18
CA GLU A 174 26.07 25.82 -21.55
C GLU A 174 26.28 26.96 -22.57
N ALA A 175 25.64 28.11 -22.37
CA ALA A 175 25.76 29.27 -23.25
C ALA A 175 27.08 30.05 -23.08
N HIS A 176 27.68 30.03 -21.88
CA HIS A 176 28.86 30.83 -21.52
C HIS A 176 29.98 30.01 -20.86
N PRO A 177 30.53 28.98 -21.52
CA PRO A 177 31.56 28.12 -20.94
C PRO A 177 32.83 28.89 -20.53
N GLU A 178 33.14 30.00 -21.20
CA GLU A 178 34.25 30.90 -20.86
C GLU A 178 34.08 31.57 -19.50
N LEU A 179 32.84 31.89 -19.12
CA LEU A 179 32.53 32.50 -17.82
C LEU A 179 32.50 31.44 -16.72
N VAL A 180 32.05 30.22 -17.01
CA VAL A 180 32.12 29.10 -16.06
C VAL A 180 33.58 28.74 -15.74
N ALA A 181 34.48 28.79 -16.72
CA ALA A 181 35.90 28.57 -16.51
C ALA A 181 36.54 29.65 -15.61
N GLN A 182 36.06 30.89 -15.69
CA GLN A 182 36.51 32.01 -14.85
C GLN A 182 35.87 32.00 -13.45
N TYR A 183 34.62 31.54 -13.35
CA TYR A 183 33.83 31.49 -12.14
C TYR A 183 33.29 30.07 -11.88
N PRO A 184 34.14 29.14 -11.39
CA PRO A 184 33.76 27.75 -11.14
C PRO A 184 32.54 27.59 -10.21
N VAL A 185 32.28 28.60 -9.37
CA VAL A 185 31.11 28.65 -8.48
C VAL A 185 29.78 28.44 -9.20
N LEU A 186 29.65 28.83 -10.48
CA LEU A 186 28.43 28.61 -11.26
C LEU A 186 28.18 27.13 -11.53
N GLN A 187 29.24 26.37 -11.82
CA GLN A 187 29.15 24.91 -11.95
C GLN A 187 28.89 24.26 -10.60
N GLU A 188 29.51 24.75 -9.52
CA GLU A 188 29.25 24.26 -8.17
C GLU A 188 27.80 24.48 -7.74
N MET A 189 27.21 25.65 -8.05
CA MET A 189 25.80 25.94 -7.78
C MET A 189 24.87 24.97 -8.53
N TYR A 190 25.14 24.73 -9.81
CA TYR A 190 24.41 23.74 -10.62
C TYR A 190 24.51 22.35 -10.00
N LEU A 191 25.72 21.87 -9.72
CA LEU A 191 25.96 20.54 -9.14
C LEU A 191 25.33 20.39 -7.76
N ASN A 192 25.34 21.45 -6.94
CA ASN A 192 24.72 21.44 -5.62
C ASN A 192 23.20 21.29 -5.72
N MET A 193 22.54 22.01 -6.64
CA MET A 193 21.10 21.83 -6.82
C MET A 193 20.75 20.46 -7.42
N GLN A 194 21.46 20.04 -8.46
CA GLN A 194 21.19 18.76 -9.12
C GLN A 194 21.47 17.57 -8.20
N THR A 195 22.66 17.52 -7.60
CA THR A 195 23.12 16.33 -6.89
C THR A 195 22.60 16.31 -5.47
N THR A 196 22.79 17.41 -4.73
CA THR A 196 22.44 17.45 -3.30
C THR A 196 20.94 17.61 -3.13
N TRP A 197 20.35 18.67 -3.68
CA TRP A 197 18.96 19.02 -3.37
C TRP A 197 17.95 18.18 -4.13
N GLU A 198 18.10 18.05 -5.44
CA GLU A 198 17.17 17.28 -6.27
C GLU A 198 17.33 15.78 -6.03
N HIS A 199 18.53 15.21 -6.19
CA HIS A 199 18.72 13.75 -6.09
C HIS A 199 18.91 13.24 -4.65
N TYR A 200 19.80 13.80 -3.84
CA TYR A 200 20.08 13.21 -2.51
C TYR A 200 19.05 13.56 -1.43
N ILE A 201 18.57 14.79 -1.41
CA ILE A 201 17.60 15.23 -0.41
C ILE A 201 16.19 14.94 -0.91
N ALA A 202 15.76 15.61 -1.97
CA ALA A 202 14.36 15.59 -2.36
C ALA A 202 13.91 14.22 -2.86
N HIS A 203 14.64 13.63 -3.81
CA HIS A 203 14.27 12.34 -4.38
C HIS A 203 14.18 11.24 -3.32
N TYR A 204 15.21 11.08 -2.50
CA TYR A 204 15.20 10.04 -1.47
C TYR A 204 14.20 10.31 -0.35
N LEU A 205 13.94 11.56 0.03
CA LEU A 205 12.98 11.84 1.09
C LEU A 205 11.53 11.70 0.63
N TYR A 206 11.18 12.06 -0.60
CA TYR A 206 9.84 11.74 -1.08
C TYR A 206 9.68 10.24 -1.32
N ALA A 207 10.67 9.56 -1.92
CA ALA A 207 10.64 8.11 -2.08
C ALA A 207 10.52 7.40 -0.71
N GLY A 208 11.26 7.88 0.30
CA GLY A 208 11.15 7.45 1.68
C GLY A 208 9.75 7.68 2.27
N GLY A 209 9.11 8.81 1.97
CA GLY A 209 7.71 9.06 2.33
C GLY A 209 6.74 8.03 1.74
N ALA A 210 6.89 7.71 0.44
CA ALA A 210 6.11 6.65 -0.23
C ALA A 210 6.36 5.26 0.37
N MET A 211 7.61 4.97 0.75
CA MET A 211 7.96 3.75 1.47
C MET A 211 7.27 3.67 2.82
N ILE A 212 7.32 4.74 3.62
CA ILE A 212 6.64 4.80 4.93
C ILE A 212 5.14 4.56 4.75
N MET A 213 4.48 5.21 3.78
CA MET A 213 3.05 4.95 3.51
C MET A 213 2.77 3.47 3.20
N SER A 214 3.62 2.82 2.40
CA SER A 214 3.49 1.39 2.08
C SER A 214 3.70 0.49 3.31
N TRP A 215 4.67 0.81 4.18
CA TRP A 215 4.87 0.10 5.45
C TRP A 215 3.64 0.22 6.36
N VAL A 216 3.06 1.41 6.40
CA VAL A 216 1.90 1.68 7.23
C VAL A 216 0.67 0.93 6.69
N GLN A 217 0.54 0.76 5.36
CA GLN A 217 -0.46 -0.14 4.79
C GLN A 217 -0.21 -1.61 5.17
N LEU A 218 1.02 -2.11 5.08
CA LEU A 218 1.35 -3.46 5.55
C LEU A 218 0.97 -3.66 7.02
N PHE A 219 1.29 -2.67 7.86
CA PHE A 219 0.91 -2.67 9.26
C PHE A 219 -0.62 -2.67 9.43
N ALA A 220 -1.34 -1.77 8.77
CA ALA A 220 -2.79 -1.61 8.92
C ALA A 220 -3.54 -2.90 8.52
N PHE A 221 -3.11 -3.55 7.44
CA PHE A 221 -3.74 -4.75 6.89
C PHE A 221 -3.20 -6.06 7.49
N ARG A 222 -2.21 -6.03 8.40
CA ARG A 222 -1.49 -7.22 8.88
C ARG A 222 -2.40 -8.32 9.44
N ASN A 223 -3.52 -7.95 10.02
CA ASN A 223 -4.46 -8.87 10.67
C ASN A 223 -5.64 -9.28 9.79
N GLN A 224 -5.84 -8.62 8.64
CA GLN A 224 -6.98 -8.85 7.78
C GLN A 224 -6.81 -10.15 6.98
N VAL A 225 -7.88 -10.93 6.92
CA VAL A 225 -7.95 -12.17 6.15
C VAL A 225 -9.21 -12.13 5.30
N HIS A 226 -9.04 -12.26 4.00
CA HIS A 226 -10.13 -12.19 3.02
C HIS A 226 -10.67 -13.59 2.71
N GLY A 227 -11.89 -13.67 2.17
CA GLY A 227 -12.45 -14.91 1.63
C GLY A 227 -11.65 -15.43 0.41
N PRO A 228 -12.03 -16.57 -0.18
CA PRO A 228 -11.59 -16.91 -1.53
C PRO A 228 -12.01 -15.78 -2.48
N LEU A 229 -11.04 -15.09 -3.08
CA LEU A 229 -11.37 -13.97 -3.97
C LEU A 229 -12.09 -14.45 -5.25
N PRO A 230 -13.09 -13.70 -5.75
CA PRO A 230 -13.65 -13.91 -7.08
C PRO A 230 -12.57 -13.83 -8.16
N ILE A 231 -12.79 -14.50 -9.30
CA ILE A 231 -11.80 -14.56 -10.40
C ILE A 231 -11.41 -13.16 -10.87
N VAL A 232 -12.38 -12.28 -11.10
CA VAL A 232 -12.13 -10.90 -11.55
C VAL A 232 -11.24 -10.15 -10.55
N THR A 233 -11.58 -10.21 -9.26
CA THR A 233 -10.81 -9.56 -8.19
C THR A 233 -9.38 -10.10 -8.10
N LYS A 234 -9.19 -11.42 -8.26
CA LYS A 234 -7.84 -12.03 -8.32
C LYS A 234 -7.01 -11.51 -9.49
N VAL A 235 -7.63 -11.41 -10.67
CA VAL A 235 -6.94 -10.91 -11.88
C VAL A 235 -6.54 -9.45 -11.69
N VAL A 236 -7.46 -8.59 -11.26
CA VAL A 236 -7.21 -7.16 -10.97
C VAL A 236 -6.08 -7.01 -9.95
N TRP A 237 -6.15 -7.74 -8.84
CA TRP A 237 -5.13 -7.73 -7.79
C TRP A 237 -3.76 -8.19 -8.31
N CYS A 238 -3.71 -9.26 -9.11
CA CYS A 238 -2.48 -9.79 -9.69
C CYS A 238 -1.83 -8.79 -10.67
N ILE A 239 -2.63 -8.19 -11.55
CA ILE A 239 -2.17 -7.16 -12.49
C ILE A 239 -1.59 -5.97 -11.72
N GLY A 240 -2.27 -5.51 -10.67
CA GLY A 240 -1.75 -4.42 -9.85
C GLY A 240 -0.40 -4.76 -9.19
N SER A 241 -0.24 -5.99 -8.69
CA SER A 241 1.01 -6.45 -8.08
C SER A 241 2.15 -6.50 -9.11
N ILE A 242 1.85 -6.93 -10.34
CA ILE A 242 2.80 -6.91 -11.46
C ILE A 242 3.20 -5.48 -11.80
N ILE A 243 2.23 -4.57 -11.97
CA ILE A 243 2.48 -3.15 -12.29
C ILE A 243 3.35 -2.51 -11.20
N TYR A 244 3.05 -2.75 -9.93
CA TYR A 244 3.85 -2.23 -8.83
C TYR A 244 5.27 -2.83 -8.82
N GLY A 245 5.44 -4.11 -9.13
CA GLY A 245 6.76 -4.74 -9.26
C GLY A 245 7.59 -4.17 -10.42
N LEU A 246 6.94 -3.90 -11.57
CA LEU A 246 7.56 -3.22 -12.71
C LEU A 246 7.98 -1.79 -12.35
N LEU A 247 7.16 -1.08 -11.58
CA LEU A 247 7.49 0.26 -11.08
C LEU A 247 8.75 0.23 -10.20
N LEU A 248 8.81 -0.68 -9.23
CA LEU A 248 9.98 -0.83 -8.36
C LEU A 248 11.26 -1.09 -9.15
N ALA A 249 11.20 -2.00 -10.13
CA ALA A 249 12.34 -2.29 -10.99
C ALA A 249 12.71 -1.11 -11.90
N GLY A 250 11.72 -0.45 -12.51
CA GLY A 250 11.92 0.70 -13.39
C GLY A 250 12.61 1.85 -12.68
N VAL A 251 12.14 2.22 -11.48
CA VAL A 251 12.77 3.24 -10.63
C VAL A 251 14.19 2.84 -10.25
N ALA A 252 14.40 1.59 -9.80
CA ALA A 252 15.72 1.11 -9.42
C ALA A 252 16.74 1.18 -10.58
N ILE A 253 16.30 0.89 -11.80
CA ILE A 253 17.14 0.91 -13.00
C ILE A 253 17.40 2.34 -13.49
N GLU A 254 16.45 3.25 -13.34
CA GLU A 254 16.57 4.62 -13.87
C GLU A 254 17.59 5.46 -13.11
N PHE A 255 17.56 5.39 -11.78
CA PHE A 255 18.25 6.37 -10.94
C PHE A 255 19.69 5.99 -10.57
N PRO A 256 20.58 6.99 -10.39
CA PRO A 256 21.91 6.77 -9.80
C PRO A 256 21.78 6.12 -8.42
N GLN A 257 22.52 5.04 -8.17
CA GLN A 257 22.42 4.22 -6.95
C GLN A 257 21.04 3.55 -6.73
N GLY A 258 20.09 3.70 -7.67
CA GLY A 258 18.74 3.16 -7.59
C GLY A 258 18.73 1.65 -7.47
N LEU A 259 19.67 0.94 -8.11
CA LEU A 259 19.77 -0.52 -8.03
C LEU A 259 20.06 -1.00 -6.61
N ILE A 260 20.96 -0.32 -5.89
CA ILE A 260 21.28 -0.66 -4.49
C ILE A 260 20.07 -0.42 -3.61
N VAL A 261 19.44 0.74 -3.76
CA VAL A 261 18.25 1.11 -2.97
C VAL A 261 17.09 0.15 -3.26
N GLY A 262 16.85 -0.18 -4.53
CA GLY A 262 15.83 -1.13 -4.96
C GLY A 262 16.08 -2.56 -4.44
N LEU A 263 17.34 -3.02 -4.43
CA LEU A 263 17.71 -4.31 -3.82
C LEU A 263 17.40 -4.32 -2.33
N VAL A 264 17.90 -3.32 -1.58
CA VAL A 264 17.65 -3.23 -0.14
C VAL A 264 16.16 -3.17 0.15
N TYR A 265 15.41 -2.35 -0.60
CA TYR A 265 13.97 -2.21 -0.44
C TYR A 265 13.23 -3.54 -0.67
N THR A 266 13.45 -4.19 -1.82
CA THR A 266 12.73 -5.41 -2.18
C THR A 266 13.05 -6.57 -1.24
N ILE A 267 14.30 -6.68 -0.76
CA ILE A 267 14.70 -7.69 0.22
C ILE A 267 14.08 -7.42 1.58
N VAL A 268 14.21 -6.19 2.10
CA VAL A 268 13.71 -5.85 3.44
C VAL A 268 12.18 -5.96 3.50
N ILE A 269 11.47 -5.38 2.53
CA ILE A 269 10.00 -5.46 2.47
C ILE A 269 9.54 -6.90 2.21
N GLY A 270 10.19 -7.61 1.30
CA GLY A 270 9.89 -9.01 1.03
C GLY A 270 10.01 -9.86 2.30
N PHE A 271 11.10 -9.68 3.05
CA PHE A 271 11.33 -10.37 4.31
C PHE A 271 10.27 -10.00 5.37
N ILE A 272 9.94 -8.72 5.51
CA ILE A 272 8.89 -8.26 6.42
C ILE A 272 7.54 -8.88 6.06
N CYS A 273 7.18 -8.91 4.77
CA CYS A 273 5.92 -9.53 4.33
C CYS A 273 5.90 -11.03 4.64
N ILE A 274 7.00 -11.74 4.38
CA ILE A 274 7.14 -13.17 4.72
C ILE A 274 7.01 -13.38 6.23
N ALA A 275 7.73 -12.60 7.03
CA ALA A 275 7.69 -12.67 8.49
C ALA A 275 6.26 -12.40 9.00
N MET A 276 5.60 -11.35 8.52
CA MET A 276 4.21 -11.04 8.88
C MET A 276 3.27 -12.21 8.58
N VAL A 277 3.41 -12.86 7.42
CA VAL A 277 2.57 -14.02 7.06
C VAL A 277 2.89 -15.23 7.94
N ILE A 278 4.17 -15.56 8.15
CA ILE A 278 4.57 -16.77 8.90
C ILE A 278 4.23 -16.68 10.38
N PHE A 279 4.49 -15.53 11.00
CA PHE A 279 4.27 -15.31 12.44
C PHE A 279 2.81 -14.98 12.77
N ASN A 280 2.08 -14.32 11.87
CA ASN A 280 0.65 -14.03 12.06
C ASN A 280 -0.22 -15.02 11.27
N ARG A 281 -0.37 -16.25 11.77
CA ARG A 281 -1.03 -17.30 10.98
C ARG A 281 -2.54 -17.12 10.80
N LYS A 282 -3.26 -16.46 11.73
CA LYS A 282 -4.72 -16.27 11.71
C LYS A 282 -5.51 -17.51 11.23
N ASN A 283 -5.19 -18.68 11.77
CA ASN A 283 -5.80 -19.97 11.42
C ASN A 283 -5.67 -20.41 9.94
N LEU A 284 -4.75 -19.82 9.19
CA LEU A 284 -4.39 -20.25 7.84
C LEU A 284 -3.15 -21.16 7.87
N PRO A 285 -3.13 -22.24 7.07
CA PRO A 285 -1.92 -23.06 6.92
C PRO A 285 -0.79 -22.21 6.33
N ARG A 286 0.38 -22.25 6.99
CA ARG A 286 1.54 -21.37 6.69
C ARG A 286 1.16 -19.88 6.61
N GLY A 287 0.18 -19.46 7.40
CA GLY A 287 -0.34 -18.09 7.44
C GLY A 287 -1.00 -17.57 6.17
N GLY A 288 -1.22 -18.46 5.20
CA GLY A 288 -1.79 -18.12 3.90
C GLY A 288 -0.75 -17.78 2.83
N LEU A 289 0.55 -17.99 3.04
CA LEU A 289 1.60 -17.64 2.07
C LEU A 289 1.31 -18.15 0.64
N PHE A 290 0.83 -19.40 0.55
CA PHE A 290 0.52 -20.06 -0.72
C PHE A 290 -0.96 -19.98 -1.12
N THR A 291 -1.73 -19.13 -0.45
CA THR A 291 -3.15 -18.94 -0.75
C THR A 291 -3.34 -17.63 -1.50
N MET A 292 -3.96 -17.66 -2.67
CA MET A 292 -4.04 -16.47 -3.54
C MET A 292 -5.04 -15.45 -2.98
N GLY A 293 -4.53 -14.29 -2.55
CA GLY A 293 -5.34 -13.13 -2.17
C GLY A 293 -5.98 -13.21 -0.78
N ARG A 294 -5.68 -14.22 0.04
CA ARG A 294 -6.18 -14.28 1.43
C ARG A 294 -5.62 -13.15 2.29
N ARG A 295 -4.43 -12.66 1.96
CA ARG A 295 -3.74 -11.54 2.61
C ARG A 295 -3.47 -10.45 1.56
N MET A 296 -4.54 -9.90 0.96
CA MET A 296 -4.47 -9.09 -0.27
C MET A 296 -3.32 -8.10 -0.28
N VAL A 297 -3.21 -7.22 0.71
CA VAL A 297 -2.18 -6.17 0.75
C VAL A 297 -0.78 -6.75 0.97
N ILE A 298 -0.59 -7.63 1.95
CA ILE A 298 0.74 -8.21 2.23
C ILE A 298 1.26 -9.02 1.03
N GLN A 299 0.38 -9.82 0.41
CA GLN A 299 0.74 -10.61 -0.77
C GLN A 299 0.92 -9.76 -2.02
N PHE A 300 0.20 -8.65 -2.13
CA PHE A 300 0.39 -7.68 -3.22
C PHE A 300 1.81 -7.13 -3.21
N TYR A 301 2.24 -6.62 -2.05
CA TYR A 301 3.59 -6.08 -1.87
C TYR A 301 4.66 -7.18 -1.98
N LEU A 302 4.44 -8.36 -1.41
CA LEU A 302 5.36 -9.48 -1.55
C LEU A 302 5.55 -9.88 -3.02
N GLY A 303 4.45 -10.04 -3.77
CA GLY A 303 4.49 -10.39 -5.19
C GLY A 303 5.24 -9.34 -6.01
N ALA A 304 4.99 -8.06 -5.73
CA ALA A 304 5.69 -6.97 -6.37
C ALA A 304 7.17 -6.91 -6.03
N CYS A 305 7.55 -7.13 -4.77
CA CYS A 305 8.95 -7.19 -4.35
C CYS A 305 9.70 -8.38 -4.99
N VAL A 306 9.06 -9.54 -5.11
CA VAL A 306 9.64 -10.71 -5.81
C VAL A 306 9.85 -10.39 -7.29
N LEU A 307 8.84 -9.85 -7.97
CA LEU A 307 8.96 -9.48 -9.39
C LEU A 307 10.04 -8.41 -9.59
N GLY A 308 10.02 -7.35 -8.79
CA GLY A 308 11.01 -6.27 -8.84
C GLY A 308 12.43 -6.79 -8.62
N LEU A 309 12.62 -7.65 -7.61
CA LEU A 309 13.91 -8.27 -7.31
C LEU A 309 14.42 -9.12 -8.48
N ILE A 310 13.56 -9.93 -9.10
CA ILE A 310 13.93 -10.75 -10.27
C ILE A 310 14.43 -9.85 -11.40
N ILE A 311 13.71 -8.78 -11.73
CA ILE A 311 14.09 -7.87 -12.81
C ILE A 311 15.40 -7.14 -12.48
N ILE A 312 15.56 -6.67 -11.24
CA ILE A 312 16.80 -6.01 -10.78
C ILE A 312 17.99 -6.97 -10.87
N ILE A 313 17.83 -8.24 -10.47
CA ILE A 313 18.90 -9.25 -10.59
C ILE A 313 19.26 -9.51 -12.06
N ILE A 314 18.26 -9.64 -12.94
CA ILE A 314 18.49 -9.82 -14.38
C ILE A 314 19.25 -8.61 -14.95
N TRP A 315 18.87 -7.40 -14.55
CA TRP A 315 19.55 -6.18 -14.98
C TRP A 315 21.02 -6.18 -14.52
N ILE A 316 21.27 -6.45 -13.24
CA ILE A 316 22.63 -6.50 -12.68
C ILE A 316 23.47 -7.57 -13.36
N GLY A 317 22.88 -8.74 -13.64
CA GLY A 317 23.58 -9.81 -14.36
C GLY A 317 24.00 -9.42 -15.77
N LYS A 318 23.25 -8.52 -16.44
CA LYS A 318 23.52 -8.09 -17.82
C LYS A 318 24.39 -6.83 -17.92
N TYR A 319 24.13 -5.84 -17.07
CA TYR A 319 24.71 -4.49 -17.16
C TYR A 319 25.54 -4.09 -15.93
N GLY A 320 25.65 -4.95 -14.92
CA GLY A 320 26.29 -4.62 -13.65
C GLY A 320 25.45 -3.64 -12.82
N LEU A 321 26.09 -2.96 -11.87
CA LEU A 321 25.46 -1.96 -11.00
C LEU A 321 25.28 -0.59 -11.68
N LEU A 322 25.17 -0.57 -13.01
CA LEU A 322 24.98 0.65 -13.79
C LEU A 322 23.49 0.94 -13.96
N ASN A 323 23.10 2.20 -13.74
CA ASN A 323 21.75 2.66 -14.10
C ASN A 323 21.59 2.76 -15.62
N ARG A 324 20.36 2.95 -16.11
CA ARG A 324 20.02 2.98 -17.55
C ARG A 324 20.92 3.90 -18.37
N LYS A 325 21.17 5.12 -17.87
CA LYS A 325 22.04 6.11 -18.51
C LYS A 325 23.51 5.67 -18.53
N ALA A 326 24.06 5.22 -17.41
CA ALA A 326 25.45 4.74 -17.36
C ALA A 326 25.68 3.44 -18.16
N ALA A 327 24.63 2.65 -18.38
CA ALA A 327 24.66 1.47 -19.24
C ALA A 327 24.58 1.81 -20.75
N GLY A 328 24.43 3.09 -21.12
CA GLY A 328 24.37 3.55 -22.51
C GLY A 328 23.06 3.22 -23.24
N ILE A 329 21.97 2.98 -22.51
CA ILE A 329 20.66 2.61 -23.07
C ILE A 329 19.78 3.83 -23.35
N ALA A 330 20.07 4.97 -22.71
CA ALA A 330 19.40 6.24 -22.94
C ALA A 330 20.44 7.37 -22.92
N VAL A 331 20.30 8.31 -23.87
CA VAL A 331 21.11 9.54 -23.98
C VAL A 331 20.57 10.58 -23.01
#